data_AF-A0A0Q5SIS6-F1
#
_entry.id   AF-A0A0Q5SIS6-F1
#
_cell.length_a   1.000
_cell.length_b   1.000
_cell.length_c   1.000
_cell.angle_alpha   90.00
_cell.angle_beta   90.00
_cell.angle_gamma   90.00
#
_symmetry.space_group_name_H-M   'P 1'
#
loop_
_entity.id
_entity.type
_entity.pdbx_description
1 polymer ?
#
loop_
_entity_poly.entity_id
_entity_poly.type
_entity_poly.pdbx_seq_one_letter_code
_entity_poly.pdbx_strand_id
1 'polypeptide(L)'
;MTASFVERLSGVVHDLEQVPYRTGERNARQGFGLRESAIEAAASDAPPRSIEITGLELVVEIWPDAKDGHGSWVTGGTVVGTGPRPASVVAGYVDLLFMSTEGVRRTYYRLLTVDDPDPDVATVRLVECVKEVGHDWRSTWADASTAYTRVSRLPTGVLIAAELDTAEGLAFTRRVMDGVLTGLALESEGVLRVSPYGMARQLTTLSGRGWPLTFGTARRLAFRSAR
;
A
#
# COMPACT_ATOMS: atom_id res chain seq x y z
N MET A 1 17.88 5.56 6.70
CA MET A 1 17.51 6.49 7.79
C MET A 1 16.08 6.15 8.19
N THR A 2 15.83 5.59 9.37
CA THR A 2 14.50 5.04 9.69
C THR A 2 13.49 6.15 10.03
N ALA A 3 12.29 6.07 9.44
CA ALA A 3 11.18 6.97 9.70
C ALA A 3 9.88 6.15 9.76
N SER A 4 9.32 5.99 10.96
CA SER A 4 8.06 5.29 11.20
C SER A 4 6.91 6.29 11.33
N PHE A 5 5.74 5.96 10.79
CA PHE A 5 4.48 6.66 11.10
C PHE A 5 3.35 5.66 11.11
N VAL A 6 2.34 5.86 11.95
CA VAL A 6 1.19 4.95 11.99
C VAL A 6 0.15 5.44 10.97
N GLU A 7 -0.01 4.68 9.89
CA GLU A 7 -1.10 4.87 8.95
C GLU A 7 -2.32 4.04 9.35
N ARG A 8 -3.52 4.62 9.16
CA ARG A 8 -4.79 3.91 9.26
C ARG A 8 -5.63 4.17 8.01
N LEU A 9 -5.89 3.11 7.25
CA LEU A 9 -6.77 3.11 6.08
C LEU A 9 -7.94 2.19 6.39
N SER A 10 -9.16 2.66 6.23
CA SER A 10 -10.34 1.81 6.37
C SER A 10 -11.39 2.12 5.32
N GLY A 11 -12.11 1.11 4.88
CA GLY A 11 -13.14 1.29 3.87
C GLY A 11 -13.72 -0.04 3.41
N VAL A 12 -14.45 0.03 2.30
CA VAL A 12 -15.22 -1.11 1.79
C VAL A 12 -14.51 -1.66 0.56
N VAL A 13 -14.41 -2.99 0.53
CA VAL A 13 -14.07 -3.75 -0.67
C VAL A 13 -15.22 -4.66 -1.04
N HIS A 14 -15.26 -5.06 -2.29
CA HIS A 14 -16.26 -5.95 -2.85
C HIS A 14 -15.57 -7.25 -3.28
N ASP A 15 -16.16 -8.37 -2.88
CA ASP A 15 -15.62 -9.69 -3.19
C ASP A 15 -15.76 -9.99 -4.69
N LEU A 16 -14.72 -10.57 -5.27
CA LEU A 16 -14.64 -10.93 -6.68
C LEU A 16 -14.64 -12.46 -6.82
N GLU A 17 -15.20 -12.96 -7.93
CA GLU A 17 -15.15 -14.38 -8.27
C GLU A 17 -13.71 -14.77 -8.66
N GLN A 18 -12.88 -15.11 -7.67
CA GLN A 18 -11.50 -15.66 -7.75
C GLN A 18 -10.83 -15.50 -9.13
N VAL A 19 -10.57 -14.24 -9.51
CA VAL A 19 -10.07 -13.92 -10.84
C VAL A 19 -8.57 -14.18 -10.87
N PRO A 20 -8.04 -14.94 -11.86
CA PRO A 20 -6.60 -15.10 -12.01
C PRO A 20 -5.89 -13.75 -12.15
N TYR A 21 -4.83 -13.56 -11.38
CA TYR A 21 -4.14 -12.28 -11.29
C TYR A 21 -2.62 -12.43 -11.35
N ARG A 22 -2.00 -11.40 -11.90
CA ARG A 22 -0.56 -11.21 -12.02
C ARG A 22 -0.24 -9.77 -11.69
N THR A 23 0.74 -9.53 -10.83
CA THR A 23 1.14 -8.17 -10.50
C THR A 23 1.84 -7.49 -11.67
N GLY A 24 1.81 -6.16 -11.70
CA GLY A 24 2.72 -5.38 -12.53
C GLY A 24 4.17 -5.45 -12.00
N GLU A 25 5.11 -5.10 -12.88
CA GLU A 25 6.50 -4.79 -12.49
C GLU A 25 6.54 -3.59 -11.53
N ARG A 26 7.50 -3.59 -10.60
CA ARG A 26 7.75 -2.43 -9.71
C ARG A 26 8.41 -1.30 -10.51
N ASN A 27 7.60 -0.44 -11.11
CA ASN A 27 8.04 0.69 -11.92
C ASN A 27 7.03 1.86 -11.82
N ALA A 28 7.23 2.94 -12.57
CA ALA A 28 6.36 4.12 -12.56
C ALA A 28 4.87 3.84 -12.90
N ARG A 29 4.56 2.71 -13.55
CA ARG A 29 3.20 2.32 -13.95
C ARG A 29 2.50 1.38 -12.96
N GLN A 30 3.14 0.98 -11.87
CA GLN A 30 2.47 0.14 -10.87
C GLN A 30 1.22 0.85 -10.31
N GLY A 31 0.17 0.06 -10.05
CA GLY A 31 -1.14 0.57 -9.61
C GLY A 31 -1.95 1.30 -10.70
N PHE A 32 -1.47 1.41 -11.93
CA PHE A 32 -2.27 1.98 -13.03
C PHE A 32 -3.50 1.10 -13.31
N GLY A 33 -4.68 1.70 -13.50
CA GLY A 33 -5.94 0.99 -13.64
C GLY A 33 -6.59 0.56 -12.32
N LEU A 34 -5.85 0.59 -11.20
CA LEU A 34 -6.40 0.15 -9.90
C LEU A 34 -7.51 1.10 -9.40
N ARG A 35 -7.41 2.39 -9.74
CA ARG A 35 -8.47 3.37 -9.44
C ARG A 35 -9.76 3.00 -10.15
N GLU A 36 -9.69 2.79 -11.45
CA GLU A 36 -10.84 2.43 -12.29
C GLU A 36 -11.46 1.12 -11.80
N SER A 37 -10.65 0.06 -11.63
CA SER A 37 -11.14 -1.24 -11.15
C SER A 37 -11.78 -1.16 -9.75
N ALA A 38 -11.18 -0.43 -8.81
CA ALA A 38 -11.76 -0.25 -7.48
C ALA A 38 -13.08 0.52 -7.49
N ILE A 39 -13.23 1.51 -8.37
CA ILE A 39 -14.49 2.26 -8.53
C ILE A 39 -15.55 1.38 -9.18
N GLU A 40 -15.19 0.59 -10.19
CA GLU A 40 -16.08 -0.39 -10.83
C GLU A 40 -16.56 -1.44 -9.82
N ALA A 41 -15.66 -1.99 -9.01
CA ALA A 41 -16.00 -2.92 -7.93
C ALA A 41 -16.96 -2.27 -6.92
N ALA A 42 -16.72 -1.01 -6.53
CA ALA A 42 -17.59 -0.26 -5.63
C ALA A 42 -18.98 0.06 -6.21
N ALA A 43 -19.14 0.03 -7.54
CA ALA A 43 -20.42 0.20 -8.22
C ALA A 43 -21.13 -1.14 -8.49
N SER A 44 -20.49 -2.28 -8.22
CA SER A 44 -21.05 -3.60 -8.45
C SER A 44 -21.99 -4.05 -7.31
N ASP A 45 -22.86 -5.02 -7.61
CA ASP A 45 -23.73 -5.68 -6.61
C ASP A 45 -22.98 -6.74 -5.78
N ALA A 46 -21.66 -6.86 -5.94
CA ALA A 46 -20.88 -7.87 -5.24
C ALA A 46 -20.85 -7.60 -3.72
N PRO A 47 -20.82 -8.67 -2.88
CA PRO A 47 -20.89 -8.52 -1.44
C PRO A 47 -19.82 -7.58 -0.88
N PRO A 48 -20.21 -6.52 -0.14
CA PRO A 48 -19.26 -5.61 0.47
C PRO A 48 -18.75 -6.16 1.79
N ARG A 49 -17.47 -5.91 2.08
CA ARG A 49 -16.88 -6.11 3.41
C ARG A 49 -15.93 -4.97 3.77
N SER A 50 -15.81 -4.71 5.06
CA SER A 50 -14.90 -3.67 5.56
C SER A 50 -13.50 -4.23 5.73
N ILE A 51 -12.50 -3.52 5.21
CA ILE A 51 -11.09 -3.76 5.48
C ILE A 51 -10.51 -2.57 6.24
N GLU A 52 -9.61 -2.87 7.16
CA GLU A 52 -8.83 -1.89 7.89
C GLU A 52 -7.35 -2.28 7.88
N ILE A 53 -6.49 -1.33 7.48
CA ILE A 53 -5.03 -1.41 7.54
C ILE A 53 -4.59 -0.43 8.62
N THR A 54 -3.83 -0.89 9.61
CA THR A 54 -3.34 -0.08 10.73
C THR A 54 -1.89 -0.35 11.04
N GLY A 55 -1.25 0.60 11.73
CA GLY A 55 0.05 0.35 12.35
C GLY A 55 1.17 0.12 11.34
N LEU A 56 1.03 0.59 10.10
CA LEU A 56 2.06 0.38 9.08
C LEU A 56 3.39 0.98 9.54
N GLU A 57 4.41 0.15 9.72
CA GLU A 57 5.74 0.62 10.11
C GLU A 57 6.63 0.72 8.87
N LEU A 58 7.13 1.93 8.61
CA LEU A 58 7.95 2.21 7.45
C LEU A 58 9.44 2.35 7.82
N VAL A 59 10.29 1.76 6.98
CA VAL A 59 11.74 1.92 7.00
C VAL A 59 12.18 2.48 5.65
N VAL A 60 12.67 3.72 5.67
CA VAL A 60 13.21 4.40 4.49
C VAL A 60 14.73 4.23 4.49
N GLU A 61 15.24 3.23 3.77
CA GLU A 61 16.67 2.94 3.79
C GLU A 61 17.47 4.00 3.02
N ILE A 62 16.99 4.36 1.82
CA ILE A 62 17.59 5.37 0.94
C ILE A 62 16.55 6.45 0.66
N TRP A 63 16.93 7.71 0.86
CA TRP A 63 16.06 8.83 0.50
C TRP A 63 15.95 8.90 -1.04
N PRO A 64 14.74 8.90 -1.62
CA PRO A 64 14.58 8.83 -3.07
C PRO A 64 14.92 10.18 -3.72
N ASP A 65 16.21 10.42 -3.95
CA ASP A 65 16.68 11.64 -4.63
C ASP A 65 16.81 11.47 -6.15
N ALA A 66 16.67 10.26 -6.70
CA ALA A 66 16.90 10.02 -8.14
C ALA A 66 16.04 8.94 -8.83
N LYS A 67 15.16 8.23 -8.12
CA LYS A 67 14.38 7.11 -8.69
C LYS A 67 12.89 7.16 -8.36
N ASP A 68 12.23 8.29 -8.64
CA ASP A 68 10.76 8.36 -8.63
C ASP A 68 10.10 7.66 -7.42
N GLY A 69 10.63 7.93 -6.21
CA GLY A 69 10.07 7.39 -4.97
C GLY A 69 10.39 5.94 -4.61
N HIS A 70 11.25 5.24 -5.35
CA HIS A 70 11.64 3.85 -5.05
C HIS A 70 12.57 3.74 -3.82
N GLY A 71 12.31 2.75 -2.96
CA GLY A 71 13.26 2.29 -1.93
C GLY A 71 12.81 2.33 -0.48
N SER A 72 11.51 2.53 -0.22
CA SER A 72 10.97 2.44 1.15
C SER A 72 10.36 1.07 1.40
N TRP A 73 10.69 0.44 2.53
CA TRP A 73 10.21 -0.88 2.93
C TRP A 73 9.22 -0.74 4.09
N VAL A 74 8.12 -1.47 4.02
CA VAL A 74 7.17 -1.65 5.12
C VAL A 74 7.56 -2.91 5.87
N THR A 75 7.81 -2.79 7.17
CA THR A 75 8.33 -3.87 8.02
C THR A 75 7.35 -4.36 9.08
N GLY A 76 6.18 -3.72 9.19
CA GLY A 76 5.17 -4.07 10.17
C GLY A 76 3.82 -3.43 9.86
N GLY A 77 2.79 -3.91 10.56
CA GLY A 77 1.41 -3.44 10.45
C GLY A 77 0.40 -4.56 10.58
N THR A 78 -0.87 -4.19 10.64
CA THR A 78 -1.99 -5.13 10.80
C THR A 78 -3.06 -4.84 9.76
N VAL A 79 -3.59 -5.89 9.14
CA VAL A 79 -4.72 -5.83 8.22
C VAL A 79 -5.86 -6.68 8.78
N VAL A 80 -7.05 -6.09 8.88
CA VAL A 80 -8.27 -6.74 9.36
C VAL A 80 -9.32 -6.74 8.25
N GLY A 81 -10.13 -7.79 8.17
CA GLY A 81 -11.24 -7.90 7.22
C GLY A 81 -10.90 -8.55 5.87
N THR A 82 -9.65 -8.97 5.67
CA THR A 82 -9.23 -9.78 4.50
C THR A 82 -9.50 -11.28 4.68
N GLY A 83 -9.83 -11.71 5.89
CA GLY A 83 -10.08 -13.09 6.27
C GLY A 83 -10.66 -13.21 7.69
N PRO A 84 -10.77 -14.43 8.23
CA PRO A 84 -11.39 -14.67 9.54
C PRO A 84 -10.56 -14.15 10.72
N ARG A 85 -9.28 -13.85 10.50
CA ARG A 85 -8.34 -13.39 11.52
C ARG A 85 -7.61 -12.14 11.05
N PRO A 86 -7.20 -11.26 11.98
CA PRO A 86 -6.23 -10.20 11.67
C PRO A 86 -4.95 -10.79 11.07
N ALA A 87 -4.46 -10.18 10.01
CA ALA A 87 -3.21 -10.53 9.36
C ALA A 87 -2.12 -9.53 9.71
N SER A 88 -0.90 -10.02 9.92
CA SER A 88 0.28 -9.18 10.11
C SER A 88 0.89 -8.84 8.76
N VAL A 89 1.30 -7.58 8.56
CA VAL A 89 2.13 -7.17 7.42
C VAL A 89 3.55 -7.64 7.72
N VAL A 90 4.02 -8.60 6.93
CA VAL A 90 5.31 -9.25 7.16
C VAL A 90 6.43 -8.71 6.27
N ALA A 91 6.06 -8.16 5.12
CA ALA A 91 6.96 -7.47 4.21
C ALA A 91 6.13 -6.58 3.29
N GLY A 92 6.74 -5.54 2.74
CA GLY A 92 6.09 -4.72 1.73
C GLY A 92 6.93 -3.53 1.36
N TYR A 93 6.46 -2.74 0.41
CA TYR A 93 7.10 -1.48 0.07
C TYR A 93 6.07 -0.39 -0.19
N VAL A 94 6.55 0.84 -0.14
CA VAL A 94 5.81 2.02 -0.60
C VAL A 94 6.70 2.81 -1.54
N ASP A 95 6.13 3.23 -2.67
CA ASP A 95 6.81 4.04 -3.66
C ASP A 95 6.03 5.33 -3.97
N LEU A 96 6.76 6.44 -4.08
CA LEU A 96 6.23 7.74 -4.49
C LEU A 96 6.43 7.99 -6.00
N LEU A 97 5.45 7.62 -6.80
CA LEU A 97 5.50 7.68 -8.25
C LEU A 97 5.16 9.09 -8.75
N PHE A 98 6.15 9.75 -9.35
CA PHE A 98 5.98 11.03 -10.03
C PHE A 98 5.82 10.80 -11.53
N MET A 99 4.61 11.01 -12.07
CA MET A 99 4.44 11.09 -13.52
C MET A 99 4.51 12.55 -13.96
N SER A 100 5.70 12.96 -14.42
CA SER A 100 5.98 14.34 -14.81
C SER A 100 5.09 14.88 -15.94
N THR A 101 4.53 13.99 -16.76
CA THR A 101 3.73 14.35 -17.95
C THR A 101 2.26 14.65 -17.67
N GLU A 102 1.70 14.16 -16.55
CA GLU A 102 0.25 14.24 -16.28
C GLU A 102 -0.10 15.10 -15.06
N GLY A 103 0.91 15.58 -14.32
CA GLY A 103 0.67 16.37 -13.10
C GLY A 103 0.04 15.59 -11.94
N VAL A 104 -0.23 14.30 -12.12
CA VAL A 104 -0.75 13.37 -11.11
C VAL A 104 0.42 12.75 -10.34
N ARG A 105 0.28 12.72 -9.01
CA ARG A 105 1.22 12.04 -8.11
C ARG A 105 0.56 10.80 -7.54
N ARG A 106 1.29 9.68 -7.51
CA ARG A 106 0.75 8.43 -7.01
C ARG A 106 1.62 7.87 -5.91
N THR A 107 1.02 7.45 -4.81
CA THR A 107 1.70 6.66 -3.78
C THR A 107 1.18 5.24 -3.90
N TYR A 108 2.07 4.29 -4.16
CA TYR A 108 1.70 2.89 -4.31
C TYR A 108 2.30 2.05 -3.19
N TYR A 109 1.47 1.20 -2.61
CA TYR A 109 1.82 0.25 -1.57
C TYR A 109 1.62 -1.16 -2.12
N ARG A 110 2.55 -2.04 -1.82
CA ARG A 110 2.37 -3.49 -1.97
C ARG A 110 2.79 -4.16 -0.67
N LEU A 111 1.82 -4.77 0.00
CA LEU A 111 1.97 -5.36 1.33
C LEU A 111 1.71 -6.85 1.25
N LEU A 112 2.64 -7.63 1.77
CA LEU A 112 2.48 -9.06 2.00
C LEU A 112 1.98 -9.27 3.43
N THR A 113 0.86 -9.99 3.56
CA THR A 113 0.21 -10.21 4.84
C THR A 113 -0.01 -11.69 5.12
N VAL A 114 0.10 -12.06 6.39
CA VAL A 114 -0.03 -13.43 6.87
C VAL A 114 -0.94 -13.46 8.10
N ASP A 115 -1.92 -14.37 8.12
CA ASP A 115 -2.91 -14.48 9.21
C ASP A 115 -2.59 -15.53 10.29
N ASP A 116 -1.49 -16.27 10.13
CA ASP A 116 -0.99 -17.25 11.09
C ASP A 116 0.55 -17.27 11.12
N PRO A 117 1.22 -17.31 12.28
CA PRO A 117 2.65 -17.59 12.32
C PRO A 117 3.04 -18.98 11.78
N ASP A 118 2.14 -19.97 11.81
CA ASP A 118 2.39 -21.30 11.28
C ASP A 118 2.19 -21.33 9.74
N PRO A 119 3.28 -21.51 8.95
CA PRO A 119 3.22 -21.47 7.50
C PRO A 119 2.35 -22.56 6.88
N ASP A 120 2.09 -23.67 7.59
CA ASP A 120 1.30 -24.79 7.07
C ASP A 120 -0.20 -24.48 7.04
N VAL A 121 -0.65 -23.54 7.87
CA VAL A 121 -2.06 -23.10 7.96
C VAL A 121 -2.26 -21.62 7.62
N ALA A 122 -1.16 -20.87 7.50
CA ALA A 122 -1.15 -19.47 7.10
C ALA A 122 -1.80 -19.25 5.74
N THR A 123 -2.71 -18.28 5.67
CA THR A 123 -3.12 -17.70 4.39
C THR A 123 -2.30 -16.46 4.11
N VAL A 124 -1.56 -16.51 2.99
CA VAL A 124 -0.76 -15.38 2.53
C VAL A 124 -1.55 -14.57 1.49
N ARG A 125 -1.60 -13.25 1.69
CA ARG A 125 -2.25 -12.32 0.77
C ARG A 125 -1.34 -11.16 0.40
N LEU A 126 -1.57 -10.64 -0.80
CA LEU A 126 -1.01 -9.40 -1.28
C LEU A 126 -2.09 -8.32 -1.23
N VAL A 127 -1.80 -7.23 -0.54
CA VAL A 127 -2.63 -6.01 -0.53
C VAL A 127 -1.91 -4.94 -1.31
N GLU A 128 -2.49 -4.51 -2.42
CA GLU A 128 -1.99 -3.40 -3.23
C GLU A 128 -2.88 -2.18 -3.02
N CYS A 129 -2.30 -1.02 -2.77
CA CYS A 129 -3.04 0.23 -2.60
C CYS A 129 -2.40 1.33 -3.46
N VAL A 130 -3.20 2.10 -4.18
CA VAL A 130 -2.74 3.34 -4.83
C VAL A 130 -3.51 4.53 -4.30
N LYS A 131 -2.78 5.57 -3.91
CA LYS A 131 -3.33 6.90 -3.66
C LYS A 131 -2.97 7.78 -4.83
N GLU A 132 -3.93 8.48 -5.39
CA GLU A 132 -3.70 9.39 -6.51
C GLU A 132 -4.05 10.81 -6.09
N VAL A 133 -3.13 11.73 -6.31
CA VAL A 133 -3.32 13.16 -6.04
C VAL A 133 -3.23 13.89 -7.37
N GLY A 134 -4.37 14.43 -7.80
CA GLY A 134 -4.51 15.15 -9.07
C GLY A 134 -3.85 16.54 -9.05
N HIS A 135 -3.97 17.23 -10.18
CA HIS A 135 -3.44 18.58 -10.38
C HIS A 135 -4.27 19.67 -9.68
N ASP A 136 -5.55 19.40 -9.40
CA ASP A 136 -6.49 20.34 -8.82
C ASP A 136 -6.38 20.43 -7.29
N TRP A 137 -5.76 21.52 -6.84
CA TRP A 137 -5.48 21.77 -5.42
C TRP A 137 -6.72 21.81 -4.51
N ARG A 138 -7.93 22.01 -5.07
CA ARG A 138 -9.19 22.09 -4.32
C ARG A 138 -9.68 20.73 -3.80
N SER A 139 -9.25 19.60 -4.39
CA SER A 139 -9.62 18.23 -3.97
C SER A 139 -8.51 17.49 -3.21
N THR A 140 -7.34 18.14 -3.00
CA THR A 140 -6.13 17.51 -2.41
C THR A 140 -6.40 16.69 -1.15
N TRP A 141 -7.36 17.11 -0.32
CA TRP A 141 -7.70 16.38 0.91
C TRP A 141 -8.41 15.05 0.64
N ALA A 142 -9.44 15.05 -0.21
CA ALA A 142 -10.15 13.82 -0.56
C ALA A 142 -9.22 12.86 -1.31
N ASP A 143 -8.38 13.40 -2.18
CA ASP A 143 -7.42 12.64 -2.97
C ASP A 143 -6.31 12.02 -2.11
N ALA A 144 -5.72 12.80 -1.19
CA ALA A 144 -4.66 12.32 -0.30
C ALA A 144 -5.18 11.34 0.79
N SER A 145 -6.47 11.39 1.10
CA SER A 145 -7.11 10.50 2.07
C SER A 145 -7.73 9.26 1.44
N THR A 146 -7.80 9.15 0.11
CA THR A 146 -8.40 7.99 -0.57
C THR A 146 -7.30 7.06 -1.09
N ALA A 147 -7.47 5.76 -0.85
CA ALA A 147 -6.65 4.70 -1.42
C ALA A 147 -7.54 3.71 -2.16
N TYR A 148 -7.20 3.44 -3.41
CA TYR A 148 -7.82 2.39 -4.21
C TYR A 148 -7.05 1.10 -3.98
N THR A 149 -7.75 0.04 -3.60
CA THR A 149 -7.15 -1.16 -3.02
C THR A 149 -7.59 -2.41 -3.74
N ARG A 150 -6.65 -3.34 -3.84
CA ARG A 150 -6.83 -4.71 -4.32
C ARG A 150 -6.25 -5.68 -3.30
N VAL A 151 -6.94 -6.79 -3.10
CA VAL A 151 -6.50 -7.91 -2.27
C VAL A 151 -6.47 -9.17 -3.12
N SER A 152 -5.33 -9.85 -3.12
CA SER A 152 -5.17 -11.14 -3.82
C SER A 152 -4.54 -12.17 -2.91
N ARG A 153 -4.96 -13.42 -3.07
CA ARG A 153 -4.41 -14.58 -2.37
C ARG A 153 -3.24 -15.15 -3.17
N LEU A 154 -2.18 -15.51 -2.46
CA LEU A 154 -1.07 -16.26 -3.05
C LEU A 154 -1.42 -17.75 -3.15
N PRO A 155 -0.87 -18.49 -4.12
CA PRO A 155 -0.99 -19.95 -4.15
C PRO A 155 -0.48 -20.58 -2.85
N THR A 156 -1.16 -21.64 -2.40
CA THR A 156 -0.70 -22.47 -1.30
C THR A 156 0.70 -23.02 -1.60
N GLY A 157 1.60 -23.00 -0.60
CA GLY A 157 2.97 -23.49 -0.74
C GLY A 157 3.98 -22.47 -1.30
N VAL A 158 3.56 -21.23 -1.58
CA VAL A 158 4.50 -20.14 -1.92
C VAL A 158 5.21 -19.65 -0.65
N LEU A 159 6.46 -20.10 -0.48
CA LEU A 159 7.35 -19.74 0.63
C LEU A 159 7.90 -18.32 0.46
N ILE A 160 7.08 -17.29 0.71
CA ILE A 160 7.55 -15.90 0.80
C ILE A 160 7.63 -15.43 2.27
N ALA A 161 7.05 -16.20 3.20
CA ALA A 161 6.97 -15.84 4.62
C ALA A 161 7.83 -16.70 5.56
N ALA A 162 8.60 -17.66 5.06
CA ALA A 162 9.55 -18.40 5.89
C ALA A 162 10.79 -17.54 6.20
N GLU A 163 11.34 -17.68 7.41
CA GLU A 163 12.62 -17.09 7.82
C GLU A 163 12.69 -15.54 7.76
N LEU A 164 11.55 -14.85 7.91
CA LEU A 164 11.48 -13.38 7.95
C LEU A 164 12.22 -12.76 9.15
N ASP A 165 12.46 -13.57 10.18
CA ASP A 165 13.30 -13.23 11.34
C ASP A 165 14.80 -13.25 11.00
N THR A 166 15.19 -13.81 9.85
CA THR A 166 16.55 -13.82 9.35
C THR A 166 16.79 -12.73 8.30
N ALA A 167 18.03 -12.24 8.22
CA ALA A 167 18.41 -11.27 7.20
C ALA A 167 18.32 -11.84 5.77
N GLU A 168 18.58 -13.15 5.61
CA GLU A 168 18.54 -13.82 4.31
C GLU A 168 17.10 -14.01 3.81
N GLY A 169 16.21 -14.51 4.67
CA GLY A 169 14.79 -14.65 4.36
C GLY A 169 14.15 -13.29 4.04
N LEU A 170 14.42 -12.25 4.85
CA LEU A 170 13.97 -10.89 4.54
C LEU A 170 14.50 -10.40 3.18
N ALA A 171 15.78 -10.59 2.89
CA ALA A 171 16.36 -10.18 1.60
C ALA A 171 15.77 -10.95 0.42
N PHE A 172 15.47 -12.24 0.60
CA PHE A 172 14.79 -13.06 -0.39
C PHE A 172 13.36 -12.56 -0.65
N THR A 173 12.57 -12.36 0.40
CA THR A 173 11.20 -11.84 0.30
C THR A 173 11.16 -10.49 -0.39
N ARG A 174 12.10 -9.58 -0.06
CA ARG A 174 12.24 -8.28 -0.73
C ARG A 174 12.47 -8.44 -2.24
N ARG A 175 13.39 -9.32 -2.67
CA ARG A 175 13.64 -9.60 -4.09
C ARG A 175 12.40 -10.17 -4.79
N VAL A 176 11.65 -11.04 -4.13
CA VAL A 176 10.41 -11.59 -4.67
C VAL A 176 9.35 -10.49 -4.84
N MET A 177 9.20 -9.61 -3.85
CA MET A 177 8.26 -8.48 -3.89
C MET A 177 8.57 -7.44 -4.97
N ASP A 178 9.86 -7.26 -5.29
CA ASP A 178 10.32 -6.42 -6.41
C ASP A 178 9.97 -7.02 -7.78
N GLY A 179 9.81 -8.34 -7.84
CA GLY A 179 9.47 -9.09 -9.04
C GLY A 179 7.99 -9.02 -9.42
N VAL A 180 7.68 -9.73 -10.50
CA VAL A 180 6.30 -9.98 -10.93
C VAL A 180 5.82 -11.28 -10.30
N LEU A 181 4.75 -11.20 -9.51
CA LEU A 181 4.10 -12.34 -8.89
C LEU A 181 2.99 -12.85 -9.82
N THR A 182 2.94 -14.18 -10.00
CA THR A 182 2.00 -14.87 -10.89
C THR A 182 1.18 -15.91 -10.14
N GLY A 183 0.05 -16.31 -10.72
CA GLY A 183 -0.81 -17.35 -10.12
C GLY A 183 -1.59 -16.86 -8.90
N LEU A 184 -1.69 -15.54 -8.72
CA LEU A 184 -2.49 -14.95 -7.65
C LEU A 184 -3.97 -15.13 -7.96
N ALA A 185 -4.78 -15.27 -6.92
CA ALA A 185 -6.24 -15.21 -7.05
C ALA A 185 -6.71 -13.86 -6.49
N LEU A 186 -7.21 -12.98 -7.36
CA LEU A 186 -7.81 -11.72 -6.97
C LEU A 186 -9.10 -11.99 -6.19
N GLU A 187 -9.14 -11.54 -4.93
CA GLU A 187 -10.24 -11.82 -4.00
C GLU A 187 -11.21 -10.65 -3.89
N SER A 188 -10.70 -9.41 -3.85
CA SER A 188 -11.56 -8.25 -3.61
C SER A 188 -10.88 -6.95 -4.02
N GLU A 189 -11.69 -5.96 -4.38
CA GLU A 189 -11.25 -4.60 -4.72
C GLU A 189 -12.16 -3.55 -4.12
N GLY A 190 -11.65 -2.34 -3.89
CA GLY A 190 -12.49 -1.23 -3.45
C GLY A 190 -11.71 -0.04 -2.95
N VAL A 191 -12.36 0.77 -2.11
CA VAL A 191 -11.90 2.10 -1.76
C VAL A 191 -11.74 2.21 -0.24
N LEU A 192 -10.51 2.45 0.19
CA LEU A 192 -10.17 2.76 1.57
C LEU A 192 -9.99 4.26 1.75
N ARG A 193 -10.26 4.75 2.96
CA ARG A 193 -10.07 6.14 3.34
C ARG A 193 -9.28 6.27 4.64
N VAL A 194 -8.47 7.32 4.72
CA VAL A 194 -7.87 7.78 5.97
C VAL A 194 -8.89 8.68 6.65
N SER A 195 -9.28 8.35 7.89
CA SER A 195 -10.13 9.25 8.66
C SER A 195 -9.37 10.53 9.01
N PRO A 196 -10.05 11.69 9.18
CA PRO A 196 -9.37 12.94 9.58
C PRO A 196 -8.56 12.79 10.88
N TYR A 197 -9.06 12.00 11.84
CA TYR A 197 -8.34 11.66 13.07
C TYR A 197 -7.11 10.78 12.79
N GLY A 198 -7.23 9.79 11.91
CA GLY A 198 -6.12 8.96 11.45
C GLY A 198 -5.01 9.79 10.81
N MET A 199 -5.38 10.81 10.03
CA MET A 199 -4.44 11.73 9.39
C MET A 199 -3.73 12.65 10.39
N ALA A 200 -4.46 13.19 11.39
CA ALA A 200 -3.84 13.94 12.48
C ALA A 200 -2.85 13.07 13.27
N ARG A 201 -3.21 11.81 13.56
CA ARG A 201 -2.34 10.85 14.24
C ARG A 201 -1.13 10.44 13.39
N GLN A 202 -1.30 10.31 12.08
CA GLN A 202 -0.19 10.07 11.16
C GLN A 202 0.83 11.22 11.24
N LEU A 203 0.36 12.47 11.25
CA LEU A 203 1.22 13.64 11.39
C LEU A 203 1.96 13.68 12.74
N THR A 204 1.32 13.27 13.84
CA THR A 204 1.93 13.29 15.18
C THR A 204 2.84 12.10 15.48
N THR A 205 2.70 11.00 14.74
CA THR A 205 3.52 9.78 14.91
C THR A 205 4.76 9.75 14.01
N LEU A 206 4.91 10.74 13.12
CA LEU A 206 6.12 10.92 12.32
C LEU A 206 7.32 11.18 13.24
N SER A 207 8.21 10.20 13.34
CA SER A 207 9.48 10.32 14.05
C SER A 207 10.67 10.25 13.07
N GLY A 208 11.81 10.85 13.45
CA GLY A 208 12.99 10.97 12.59
C GLY A 208 12.93 12.13 11.58
N ARG A 209 13.88 12.19 10.63
CA ARG A 209 13.83 13.14 9.49
C ARG A 209 12.87 12.66 8.38
N GLY A 210 11.80 11.94 8.74
CA GLY A 210 10.73 11.47 7.85
C GLY A 210 9.73 12.55 7.44
N TRP A 211 9.94 13.78 7.90
CA TRP A 211 9.19 14.97 7.51
C TRP A 211 8.92 15.07 6.01
N PRO A 212 9.79 14.71 5.05
CA PRO A 212 9.55 14.97 3.64
C PRO A 212 8.65 13.96 2.90
N LEU A 213 8.20 12.86 3.53
CA LEU A 213 7.09 12.04 3.00
C LEU A 213 5.75 12.79 3.12
N THR A 214 5.61 13.66 4.12
CA THR A 214 4.48 14.60 4.29
C THR A 214 4.81 16.04 3.86
N PHE A 215 6.08 16.49 3.91
CA PHE A 215 6.55 17.80 3.45
C PHE A 215 6.85 17.87 1.95
N GLY A 216 7.00 16.77 1.20
CA GLY A 216 6.95 16.84 -0.27
C GLY A 216 5.63 17.47 -0.73
N THR A 217 4.56 17.21 0.04
CA THR A 217 3.23 17.77 -0.07
C THR A 217 3.13 19.14 0.63
N ALA A 218 3.55 19.27 1.90
CA ALA A 218 3.41 20.52 2.67
C ALA A 218 4.40 21.65 2.30
N ARG A 219 5.69 21.35 2.03
CA ARG A 219 6.70 22.34 1.58
C ARG A 219 6.31 22.95 0.24
N ARG A 220 5.74 22.17 -0.68
CA ARG A 220 5.37 22.68 -2.02
C ARG A 220 4.00 23.37 -2.05
N LEU A 221 3.15 23.13 -1.05
CA LEU A 221 2.01 24.00 -0.73
C LEU A 221 2.46 25.38 -0.20
N ALA A 222 3.54 25.43 0.59
CA ALA A 222 4.08 26.69 1.14
C ALA A 222 4.94 27.50 0.14
N PHE A 223 5.58 26.88 -0.84
CA PHE A 223 6.48 27.56 -1.80
C PHE A 223 5.81 28.04 -3.11
N ARG A 224 4.47 28.05 -3.20
CA ARG A 224 3.75 28.64 -4.35
C ARG A 224 2.85 29.84 -4.01
N SER A 225 2.85 30.32 -2.77
CA SER A 225 2.37 31.67 -2.43
C SER A 225 3.37 32.79 -2.75
N ALA A 226 4.50 32.48 -3.41
CA ALA A 226 5.59 33.41 -3.72
C ALA A 226 5.94 33.53 -5.21
N ARG A 227 5.01 33.24 -6.13
CA ARG A 227 5.10 33.67 -7.54
C ARG A 227 3.76 34.09 -8.07
#